data_AF-A0A165HEW2-F1
#
_entry.id   AF-A0A165HEW2-F1
#
_cell.length_a   1.000
_cell.length_b   1.000
_cell.length_c   1.000
_cell.angle_alpha   90.00
_cell.angle_beta   90.00
_cell.angle_gamma   90.00
#
_symmetry.space_group_name_H-M   'P 1'
#
loop_
_entity.id
_entity.type
_entity.pdbx_description
1 polymer ?
#
loop_
_entity_poly.entity_id
_entity_poly.type
_entity_poly.pdbx_seq_one_letter_code
_entity_poly.pdbx_strand_id
1 'polypeptide(L)'
;MAIPPSLLASARSAYRSFLRASRTTFVGDAVVKDAFRAKIRNEILTCPPHSDENAFQEKINLTREIADVLRTNIAQAVKVEDATDPASGDRFKLRITEHTELGSNDTVKDPEPIESSRSARKRTSSADAAQNDTPQIPRFYSQLKKAHKQRVVPELKEEDLEESFVRGSGPGGQSINKTENNVQLLHKPTGIRVACQETRSLNQNRALARKWLLDKARLFLAP
;
A
#
# COMPACT_ATOMS: atom_id res chain seq x y z
N MET A 1 -24.84 23.28 -27.20
CA MET A 1 -26.10 23.04 -26.45
C MET A 1 -26.06 23.87 -25.18
N ALA A 2 -27.18 24.47 -24.76
CA ALA A 2 -27.24 25.17 -23.48
C ALA A 2 -27.44 24.16 -22.34
N ILE A 3 -26.69 24.29 -21.25
CA ILE A 3 -26.75 23.35 -20.11
C ILE A 3 -28.13 23.47 -19.43
N PRO A 4 -28.83 22.36 -19.14
CA PRO A 4 -30.15 22.42 -18.53
C PRO A 4 -30.11 23.02 -17.12
N PRO A 5 -31.15 23.78 -16.71
CA PRO A 5 -31.16 24.49 -15.43
C PRO A 5 -31.15 23.56 -14.21
N SER A 6 -31.69 22.34 -14.34
CA SER A 6 -31.62 21.28 -13.31
C SER A 6 -30.18 20.86 -13.02
N LEU A 7 -29.37 20.73 -14.08
CA LEU A 7 -27.96 20.37 -14.01
C LEU A 7 -27.14 21.48 -13.34
N LEU A 8 -27.45 22.75 -13.64
CA LEU A 8 -26.85 23.90 -12.97
C LEU A 8 -27.22 23.96 -11.48
N ALA A 9 -28.46 23.64 -11.11
CA ALA A 9 -28.88 23.56 -9.71
C ALA A 9 -28.12 22.43 -8.97
N SER A 10 -27.98 21.26 -9.61
CA SER A 10 -27.20 20.12 -9.14
C SER A 10 -25.72 20.46 -8.93
N ALA A 11 -25.12 21.21 -9.86
CA ALA A 11 -23.75 21.69 -9.75
C ALA A 11 -23.57 22.66 -8.56
N ARG A 12 -24.50 23.61 -8.40
CA ARG A 12 -24.48 24.55 -7.26
C ARG A 12 -24.59 23.83 -5.92
N SER A 13 -25.43 22.80 -5.84
CA SER A 13 -25.59 22.03 -4.60
C SER A 13 -24.32 21.22 -4.28
N ALA A 14 -23.73 20.55 -5.28
CA ALA A 14 -22.47 19.83 -5.13
C ALA A 14 -21.33 20.77 -4.69
N TYR A 15 -21.21 21.94 -5.32
CA TYR A 15 -20.20 22.94 -4.95
C TYR A 15 -20.37 23.45 -3.52
N ARG A 16 -21.60 23.72 -3.08
CA ARG A 16 -21.88 24.11 -1.69
C ARG A 16 -21.54 22.99 -0.71
N SER A 17 -21.86 21.74 -1.05
CA SER A 17 -21.51 20.57 -0.24
C SER A 17 -19.99 20.46 -0.05
N PHE A 18 -19.26 20.57 -1.15
CA PHE A 18 -17.80 20.59 -1.17
C PHE A 18 -17.21 21.72 -0.32
N LEU A 19 -17.68 22.95 -0.47
CA LEU A 19 -17.18 24.08 0.32
C LEU A 19 -17.41 23.90 1.82
N ARG A 20 -18.53 23.30 2.21
CA ARG A 20 -18.81 22.94 3.61
C ARG A 20 -17.83 21.87 4.10
N ALA A 21 -17.63 20.80 3.34
CA ALA A 21 -16.71 19.71 3.67
C ALA A 21 -15.25 20.19 3.77
N SER A 22 -14.79 21.01 2.83
CA SER A 22 -13.45 21.61 2.85
C SER A 22 -13.27 22.55 4.06
N ARG A 23 -14.31 23.31 4.43
CA ARG A 23 -14.25 24.16 5.61
C ARG A 23 -14.16 23.34 6.89
N THR A 24 -14.89 22.23 7.02
CA THR A 24 -14.90 21.40 8.23
C THR A 24 -13.63 20.58 8.40
N THR A 25 -13.05 20.11 7.29
CA THR A 25 -11.79 19.34 7.31
C THR A 25 -10.61 20.23 7.65
N PHE A 26 -10.34 21.28 6.87
CA PHE A 26 -9.17 22.15 7.02
C PHE A 26 -9.38 23.32 7.99
N VAL A 27 -10.03 23.08 9.13
CA VAL A 27 -10.19 24.13 10.15
C VAL A 27 -8.86 24.35 10.87
N GLY A 28 -8.36 25.58 10.83
CA GLY A 28 -7.08 25.97 11.45
C GLY A 28 -5.94 26.09 10.44
N ASP A 29 -6.09 25.49 9.25
CA ASP A 29 -5.10 25.58 8.17
C ASP A 29 -5.72 26.29 6.95
N ALA A 30 -5.63 27.63 6.95
CA ALA A 30 -6.18 28.43 5.86
C ALA A 30 -5.41 28.25 4.54
N VAL A 31 -4.09 28.04 4.62
CA VAL A 31 -3.22 27.92 3.44
C VAL A 31 -3.57 26.66 2.66
N VAL A 32 -3.63 25.51 3.34
CA VAL A 32 -3.97 24.24 2.68
C VAL A 32 -5.39 24.27 2.15
N LYS A 33 -6.34 24.81 2.93
CA LYS A 33 -7.72 24.98 2.50
C LYS A 33 -7.83 25.82 1.22
N ASP A 34 -7.15 26.96 1.15
CA ASP A 34 -7.27 27.88 0.01
C ASP A 34 -6.52 27.36 -1.22
N ALA A 35 -5.36 26.73 -1.04
CA ALA A 35 -4.64 26.02 -2.10
C ALA A 35 -5.49 24.89 -2.69
N PHE A 36 -6.14 24.09 -1.83
CA PHE A 36 -7.04 23.02 -2.26
C PHE A 36 -8.24 23.58 -3.03
N ARG A 37 -8.87 24.64 -2.54
CA ARG A 37 -10.00 25.29 -3.24
C ARG A 37 -9.58 25.86 -4.59
N ALA A 38 -8.37 26.43 -4.69
CA ALA A 38 -7.83 26.92 -5.95
C ALA A 38 -7.63 25.75 -6.95
N LYS A 39 -7.07 24.63 -6.49
CA LYS A 39 -6.87 23.43 -7.31
C LYS A 39 -8.19 22.91 -7.89
N ILE A 40 -9.21 22.73 -7.04
CA ILE A 40 -10.53 22.25 -7.46
C ILE A 40 -11.20 23.22 -8.44
N ARG A 41 -11.04 24.53 -8.23
CA ARG A 41 -11.56 25.55 -9.15
C ARG A 41 -10.92 25.46 -10.53
N ASN A 42 -9.61 25.24 -10.58
CA ASN A 42 -8.84 25.22 -11.82
C ASN A 42 -8.95 23.89 -12.58
N GLU A 43 -9.05 22.76 -11.88
CA GLU A 43 -9.04 21.43 -12.50
C GLU A 43 -10.46 20.91 -12.77
N ILE A 44 -11.36 21.00 -11.79
CA ILE A 44 -12.66 20.32 -11.85
C ILE A 44 -13.75 21.26 -12.38
N LEU A 45 -13.77 22.51 -11.91
CA LEU A 45 -14.82 23.47 -12.27
C LEU A 45 -14.59 24.15 -13.62
N THR A 46 -13.39 24.02 -14.19
CA THR A 46 -13.10 24.54 -15.52
C THR A 46 -13.86 23.72 -16.55
N CYS A 47 -14.87 24.32 -17.16
CA CYS A 47 -15.68 23.71 -18.21
C CYS A 47 -15.57 24.52 -19.49
N PRO A 48 -15.10 23.91 -20.59
CA PRO A 48 -15.19 24.51 -21.92
C PRO A 48 -16.64 24.87 -22.28
N PRO A 49 -16.87 25.96 -23.03
CA PRO A 49 -18.21 26.46 -23.38
C PRO A 49 -19.06 25.50 -24.24
N HIS A 50 -18.50 24.40 -24.73
CA HIS A 50 -19.18 23.38 -25.55
C HIS A 50 -19.09 21.97 -24.96
N SER A 51 -18.96 21.85 -23.64
CA SER A 51 -18.88 20.54 -22.97
C SER A 51 -20.21 19.77 -23.09
N ASP A 52 -20.11 18.47 -23.33
CA ASP A 52 -21.25 17.55 -23.36
C ASP A 52 -21.96 17.47 -22.00
N GLU A 53 -23.27 17.19 -22.00
CA GLU A 53 -24.08 17.07 -20.77
C GLU A 53 -23.56 15.96 -19.84
N ASN A 54 -23.14 14.83 -20.42
CA ASN A 54 -22.60 13.70 -19.67
C ASN A 54 -21.30 14.08 -18.94
N ALA A 55 -20.37 14.73 -19.62
CA ALA A 55 -19.12 15.19 -19.02
C ALA A 55 -19.36 16.20 -17.89
N PHE A 56 -20.39 17.04 -18.01
CA PHE A 56 -20.78 17.97 -16.95
C PHE A 56 -21.39 17.24 -15.75
N GLN A 57 -22.20 16.21 -15.99
CA GLN A 57 -22.79 15.36 -14.94
C GLN A 57 -21.71 14.55 -14.19
N GLU A 58 -20.74 14.00 -14.89
CA GLU A 58 -19.59 13.29 -14.31
C GLU A 58 -18.81 14.18 -13.35
N LYS A 59 -18.53 15.43 -13.73
CA LYS A 59 -17.86 16.40 -12.86
C LYS A 59 -18.65 16.72 -11.59
N ILE A 60 -19.97 16.76 -11.69
CA ILE A 60 -20.84 16.99 -10.52
C ILE A 60 -20.78 15.82 -9.56
N ASN A 61 -20.83 14.59 -10.10
CA ASN A 61 -20.71 13.38 -9.30
C ASN A 61 -19.35 13.33 -8.60
N LEU A 62 -18.27 13.55 -9.35
CA LEU A 62 -16.91 13.62 -8.81
C LEU A 62 -16.77 14.70 -7.72
N THR A 63 -17.42 15.86 -7.88
CA THR A 63 -17.42 16.91 -6.84
C THR A 63 -18.14 16.46 -5.57
N ARG A 64 -19.21 15.65 -5.69
CA ARG A 64 -19.90 15.07 -4.52
C ARG A 64 -19.04 14.03 -3.83
N GLU A 65 -18.44 13.12 -4.60
CA GLU A 65 -17.54 12.08 -4.08
C GLU A 65 -16.38 12.70 -3.31
N ILE A 66 -15.75 13.74 -3.84
CA ILE A 66 -14.70 14.48 -3.11
C ILE A 66 -15.24 15.06 -1.81
N ALA A 67 -16.43 15.65 -1.83
CA ALA A 67 -17.04 16.20 -0.62
C ALA A 67 -17.30 15.13 0.44
N ASP A 68 -17.69 13.92 0.02
CA ASP A 68 -17.96 12.80 0.92
C ASP A 68 -16.65 12.24 1.48
N VAL A 69 -15.64 12.00 0.64
CA VAL A 69 -14.29 11.57 1.05
C VAL A 69 -13.66 12.54 2.05
N LEU A 70 -13.82 13.86 1.83
CA LEU A 70 -13.36 14.87 2.79
C LEU A 70 -14.03 14.68 4.16
N ARG A 71 -15.33 14.39 4.21
CA ARG A 71 -16.05 14.23 5.48
C ARG A 71 -15.75 12.92 6.19
N THR A 72 -15.66 11.82 5.44
CA THR A 72 -15.60 10.47 6.01
C THR A 72 -14.18 10.01 6.27
N ASN A 73 -13.24 10.33 5.37
CA ASN A 73 -11.94 9.64 5.32
C ASN A 73 -10.77 10.49 5.83
N ILE A 74 -10.93 11.82 5.90
CA ILE A 74 -9.82 12.72 6.24
C ILE A 74 -9.91 13.15 7.71
N ALA A 75 -8.96 12.66 8.52
CA ALA A 75 -8.72 13.13 9.88
C ALA A 75 -7.45 13.99 9.93
N GLN A 76 -7.47 15.09 10.68
CA GLN A 76 -6.32 15.99 10.83
C GLN A 76 -5.66 15.83 12.18
N ALA A 77 -4.34 15.79 12.21
CA ALA A 77 -3.56 15.88 13.44
C ALA A 77 -3.30 17.36 13.77
N VAL A 78 -3.71 17.80 14.95
CA VAL A 78 -3.39 19.13 15.49
C VAL A 78 -2.34 18.93 16.58
N LYS A 79 -1.21 19.63 16.46
CA LYS A 79 -0.17 19.63 17.50
C LYS A 79 -0.76 20.27 18.77
N VAL A 80 -0.66 19.58 19.89
CA VAL A 80 -1.09 20.09 21.19
C VAL A 80 0.10 20.82 21.79
N GLU A 81 -0.02 22.14 21.98
CA GLU A 81 1.07 23.00 22.48
C GLU A 81 1.21 23.00 24.00
N ASP A 82 0.52 22.09 24.70
CA ASP A 82 0.63 21.92 26.15
C ASP A 82 1.95 21.20 26.52
N ALA A 83 3.07 21.93 26.41
CA ALA A 83 4.40 21.48 26.80
C ALA A 83 4.97 22.42 27.86
N THR A 84 4.47 22.32 29.10
CA THR A 84 5.20 22.80 30.29
C THR A 84 6.45 21.95 30.57
N ASP A 85 6.59 20.78 29.95
CA ASP A 85 7.73 19.87 30.13
C ASP A 85 8.48 19.60 28.80
N PRO A 86 9.73 20.08 28.63
CA PRO A 86 10.51 19.91 27.39
C PRO A 86 10.98 18.47 27.12
N ALA A 87 10.72 17.52 28.04
CA ALA A 87 11.09 16.11 27.91
C ALA A 87 9.98 15.22 27.30
N SER A 88 8.74 15.70 27.27
CA SER A 88 7.64 15.02 26.57
C SER A 88 7.71 15.40 25.10
N GLY A 89 8.00 14.46 24.21
CA GLY A 89 8.00 14.70 22.76
C GLY A 89 6.68 15.26 22.22
N ASP A 90 6.68 15.62 20.93
CA ASP A 90 5.54 16.23 20.25
C ASP A 90 4.26 15.38 20.38
N ARG A 91 3.23 15.95 21.02
CA ARG A 91 1.90 15.33 21.15
C ARG A 91 0.97 15.89 20.08
N PHE A 92 0.31 15.01 19.36
CA PHE A 92 -0.69 15.35 18.36
C PHE A 92 -2.05 14.79 18.75
N LYS A 93 -3.09 15.61 18.62
CA LYS A 93 -4.48 15.20 18.80
C LYS A 93 -5.12 15.03 17.43
N LEU A 94 -5.72 13.86 17.20
CA LEU A 94 -6.54 13.63 16.02
C LEU A 94 -7.87 14.35 16.16
N ARG A 95 -8.21 15.14 15.14
CA ARG A 95 -9.50 15.81 15.00
C ARG A 95 -10.43 14.92 14.19
N ILE A 96 -11.29 14.21 14.90
CA ILE A 96 -12.33 13.35 14.33
C ILE A 96 -13.64 14.14 14.33
N THR A 97 -14.34 14.15 13.20
CA THR A 97 -15.69 14.75 13.05
C THR A 97 -16.77 13.68 13.14
N GLU A 98 -18.02 14.06 13.39
CA GLU A 98 -19.16 13.12 13.52
C GLU A 98 -19.32 12.18 12.32
N HIS A 99 -19.03 12.68 11.12
CA HIS A 99 -19.17 11.94 9.87
C HIS A 99 -17.93 11.13 9.49
N THR A 100 -16.88 11.15 10.32
CA THR A 100 -15.67 10.38 10.05
C THR A 100 -16.00 8.92 10.29
N GLU A 101 -15.86 8.09 9.27
CA GLU A 101 -16.12 6.66 9.41
C GLU A 101 -14.99 6.06 10.25
N LEU A 102 -15.27 5.82 11.54
CA LEU A 102 -14.42 4.99 12.36
C LEU A 102 -14.66 3.55 11.90
N GLY A 103 -13.74 3.01 11.09
CA GLY A 103 -13.80 1.62 10.65
C GLY A 103 -14.03 0.69 11.84
N SER A 104 -14.91 -0.31 11.66
CA SER A 104 -15.09 -1.34 12.66
C SER A 104 -13.82 -2.19 12.73
N ASN A 105 -13.09 -2.08 13.84
CA ASN A 105 -11.94 -2.95 14.12
C ASN A 105 -12.36 -4.37 14.51
N ASP A 106 -13.56 -4.80 14.12
CA ASP A 106 -14.14 -6.09 14.51
C ASP A 106 -13.29 -7.23 13.94
N THR A 107 -12.72 -7.09 12.74
CA THR A 107 -11.79 -8.07 12.16
C THR A 107 -10.46 -8.21 12.92
N VAL A 108 -10.06 -7.20 13.69
CA VAL A 108 -8.86 -7.26 14.54
C VAL A 108 -9.18 -7.86 15.90
N LYS A 109 -10.39 -7.63 16.42
CA LYS A 109 -10.87 -8.17 17.70
C LYS A 109 -11.23 -9.65 17.58
N ASP A 110 -11.91 -10.00 16.49
CA ASP A 110 -12.34 -11.34 16.14
C ASP A 110 -11.72 -11.72 14.78
N PRO A 111 -10.42 -12.09 14.75
CA PRO A 111 -9.80 -12.53 13.52
C PRO A 111 -10.52 -13.78 13.01
N GLU A 112 -10.76 -13.83 11.71
CA GLU A 112 -11.31 -15.03 11.09
C GLU A 112 -10.46 -16.25 11.48
N PRO A 113 -11.09 -17.39 11.84
CA PRO A 113 -10.36 -18.59 12.20
C PRO A 113 -9.44 -18.99 11.06
N ILE A 114 -8.13 -18.97 11.30
CA ILE A 114 -7.13 -19.40 10.32
C ILE A 114 -7.49 -20.83 9.90
N GLU A 115 -7.82 -21.02 8.62
CA GLU A 115 -8.19 -22.33 8.12
C GLU A 115 -7.03 -23.30 8.26
N SER A 116 -7.17 -24.28 9.15
CA SER A 116 -6.29 -25.44 9.12
C SER A 116 -6.55 -26.22 7.83
N SER A 117 -5.50 -26.81 7.25
CA SER A 117 -5.55 -27.63 6.03
C SER A 117 -6.56 -28.79 6.10
N ARG A 118 -7.02 -29.17 7.30
CA ARG A 118 -8.11 -30.13 7.54
C ARG A 118 -9.52 -29.56 7.29
N SER A 119 -9.75 -28.29 7.59
CA SER A 119 -11.09 -27.65 7.49
C SER A 119 -11.43 -27.24 6.05
N ALA A 120 -10.43 -26.83 5.27
CA ALA A 120 -10.59 -26.48 3.85
C ALA A 120 -11.11 -27.67 2.99
N ARG A 121 -10.74 -28.91 3.32
CA ARG A 121 -11.24 -30.12 2.63
C ARG A 121 -12.68 -30.50 2.97
N LYS A 122 -13.24 -30.00 4.08
CA LYS A 122 -14.59 -30.36 4.54
C LYS A 122 -15.68 -29.45 3.96
N ARG A 123 -15.32 -28.23 3.53
CA ARG A 123 -16.27 -27.28 2.92
C ARG A 123 -16.59 -27.57 1.46
N THR A 124 -15.74 -28.29 0.73
CA THR A 124 -16.03 -28.66 -0.67
C THR A 124 -17.16 -29.68 -0.84
N SER A 125 -17.73 -30.21 0.25
CA SER A 125 -18.78 -31.23 0.20
C SER A 125 -20.18 -30.76 0.63
N SER A 126 -20.37 -29.54 1.13
CA SER A 126 -21.67 -29.12 1.66
C SER A 126 -21.85 -27.61 1.68
N ALA A 127 -22.39 -27.04 0.59
CA ALA A 127 -23.41 -25.98 0.58
C ALA A 127 -23.49 -25.32 -0.82
N ASP A 128 -24.64 -25.54 -1.45
CA ASP A 128 -25.41 -24.79 -2.45
C ASP A 128 -24.81 -23.65 -3.29
N ALA A 129 -25.28 -23.66 -4.54
CA ALA A 129 -24.99 -22.74 -5.63
C ALA A 129 -25.56 -21.32 -5.41
N ALA A 130 -24.69 -20.32 -5.40
CA ALA A 130 -25.00 -18.96 -5.85
C ALA A 130 -23.69 -18.18 -6.11
N GLN A 131 -23.60 -17.59 -7.31
CA GLN A 131 -22.54 -16.72 -7.84
C GLN A 131 -21.17 -17.39 -8.11
N ASN A 132 -20.89 -17.57 -9.41
CA ASN A 132 -19.61 -18.06 -9.92
C ASN A 132 -18.52 -16.99 -9.81
N ASP A 133 -18.11 -16.63 -8.60
CA ASP A 133 -16.82 -15.99 -8.35
C ASP A 133 -15.74 -17.06 -8.22
N THR A 134 -15.61 -17.89 -9.25
CA THR A 134 -14.36 -18.62 -9.42
C THR A 134 -13.32 -17.60 -9.84
N PRO A 135 -12.23 -17.37 -9.08
CA PRO A 135 -11.12 -16.58 -9.60
C PRO A 135 -10.70 -17.26 -10.89
N GLN A 136 -10.84 -16.57 -12.03
CA GLN A 136 -10.38 -17.09 -13.30
C GLN A 136 -8.87 -17.21 -13.20
N ILE A 137 -8.39 -18.38 -12.77
CA ILE A 137 -6.97 -18.72 -12.82
C ILE A 137 -6.60 -18.53 -14.29
N PRO A 138 -5.72 -17.57 -14.62
CA PRO A 138 -5.41 -17.28 -16.00
C PRO A 138 -4.95 -18.59 -16.65
N ARG A 139 -5.50 -18.89 -17.84
CA ARG A 139 -5.30 -20.13 -18.62
C ARG A 139 -3.83 -20.43 -19.02
N PHE A 140 -2.88 -19.76 -18.38
CA PHE A 140 -1.44 -19.91 -18.52
C PHE A 140 -0.80 -20.84 -17.48
N TYR A 141 -1.54 -21.47 -16.56
CA TYR A 141 -0.93 -22.38 -15.58
C TYR A 141 -0.12 -23.52 -16.22
N SER A 142 -0.60 -24.09 -17.33
CA SER A 142 0.13 -25.11 -18.08
C SER A 142 1.40 -24.57 -18.72
N GLN A 143 1.36 -23.33 -19.24
CA GLN A 143 2.51 -22.64 -19.83
C GLN A 143 3.53 -22.24 -18.77
N LEU A 144 3.09 -21.69 -17.63
CA LEU A 144 3.92 -21.37 -16.46
C LEU A 144 4.57 -22.62 -15.88
N LYS A 145 3.85 -23.74 -15.78
CA LYS A 145 4.39 -25.03 -15.30
C LYS A 145 5.41 -25.61 -16.28
N LYS A 146 5.15 -25.53 -17.59
CA LYS A 146 6.09 -25.94 -18.65
C LYS A 146 7.35 -25.08 -18.62
N ALA A 147 7.20 -23.75 -18.53
CA ALA A 147 8.30 -22.80 -18.41
C ALA A 147 9.11 -23.06 -17.13
N HIS A 148 8.46 -23.30 -15.99
CA HIS A 148 9.15 -23.63 -14.75
C HIS A 148 9.97 -24.92 -14.87
N LYS A 149 9.44 -25.96 -15.54
CA LYS A 149 10.14 -27.24 -15.77
C LYS A 149 11.31 -27.12 -16.74
N GLN A 150 11.25 -26.21 -17.70
CA GLN A 150 12.30 -26.00 -18.71
C GLN A 150 13.45 -25.10 -18.23
N ARG A 151 13.30 -24.41 -17.09
CA ARG A 151 14.36 -23.57 -16.52
C ARG A 151 15.52 -24.45 -16.04
N VAL A 152 16.67 -24.31 -16.69
CA VAL A 152 17.94 -24.87 -16.21
C VAL A 152 18.40 -24.03 -15.02
N VAL A 153 18.59 -24.66 -13.87
CA VAL A 153 19.17 -23.99 -12.69
C VAL A 153 20.69 -24.07 -12.83
N PRO A 154 21.41 -22.93 -12.86
CA PRO A 154 22.87 -22.96 -12.87
C PRO A 154 23.38 -23.54 -11.56
N GLU A 155 24.28 -24.52 -11.65
CA GLU A 155 24.93 -25.11 -10.49
C GLU A 155 25.94 -24.10 -9.93
N LEU A 156 25.74 -23.69 -8.68
CA LEU A 156 26.66 -22.80 -7.96
C LEU A 156 27.77 -23.64 -7.33
N LYS A 157 28.99 -23.54 -7.87
CA LYS A 157 30.18 -24.12 -7.25
C LYS A 157 30.62 -23.24 -6.09
N GLU A 158 31.00 -23.85 -4.98
CA GLU A 158 31.44 -23.11 -3.79
C GLU A 158 32.75 -22.33 -4.04
N GLU A 159 33.56 -22.78 -4.99
CA GLU A 159 34.84 -22.15 -5.39
C GLU A 159 34.67 -20.76 -6.03
N ASP A 160 33.51 -20.52 -6.64
CA ASP A 160 33.19 -19.28 -7.36
C ASP A 160 32.56 -18.21 -6.43
N LEU A 161 32.44 -18.51 -5.13
CA LEU A 161 31.82 -17.66 -4.13
C LEU A 161 32.84 -16.99 -3.22
N GLU A 162 32.73 -15.68 -3.07
CA GLU A 162 33.39 -14.93 -2.00
C GLU A 162 32.39 -14.68 -0.89
N GLU A 163 32.67 -15.22 0.30
CA GLU A 163 31.87 -15.01 1.49
C GLU A 163 32.56 -14.00 2.42
N SER A 164 31.82 -12.97 2.86
CA SER A 164 32.28 -12.00 3.85
C SER A 164 31.24 -11.79 4.94
N PHE A 165 31.71 -11.59 6.18
CA PHE A 165 30.86 -11.38 7.35
C PHE A 165 31.04 -9.96 7.84
N VAL A 166 29.93 -9.25 8.02
CA VAL A 166 29.93 -7.85 8.42
C VAL A 166 29.19 -7.68 9.74
N ARG A 167 29.70 -6.81 10.62
CA ARG A 167 28.98 -6.37 11.83
C ARG A 167 27.93 -5.35 11.43
N GLY A 168 26.73 -5.45 12.01
CA GLY A 168 25.73 -4.39 11.86
C GLY A 168 26.29 -3.06 12.40
N SER A 169 26.12 -1.98 11.64
CA SER A 169 26.47 -0.62 12.05
C SER A 169 25.20 0.23 12.07
N GLY A 170 24.97 0.96 13.17
CA GLY A 170 23.80 1.82 13.35
C GLY A 170 23.22 1.78 14.78
N PRO A 171 22.15 2.55 15.06
CA PRO A 171 21.45 2.58 16.34
C PRO A 171 20.61 1.30 16.61
N GLY A 172 21.07 0.15 16.11
CA GLY A 172 20.44 -1.14 16.30
C GLY A 172 20.64 -1.71 17.70
N GLY A 173 19.89 -2.77 18.01
CA GLY A 173 19.95 -3.45 19.32
C GLY A 173 21.33 -4.03 19.64
N GLN A 174 21.63 -4.20 20.94
CA GLN A 174 22.94 -4.67 21.42
C GLN A 174 23.43 -5.97 20.78
N SER A 175 22.51 -6.85 20.36
CA SER A 175 22.85 -8.12 19.71
C SER A 175 23.32 -7.96 18.26
N ILE A 176 22.94 -6.89 17.57
CA ILE A 176 23.24 -6.69 16.14
C ILE A 176 24.64 -6.09 15.98
N ASN A 177 25.04 -5.21 16.89
CA ASN A 177 26.33 -4.52 16.82
C ASN A 177 27.50 -5.39 17.31
N LYS A 178 27.22 -6.42 18.13
CA LYS A 178 28.23 -7.31 18.70
C LYS A 178 28.55 -8.50 17.80
N THR A 179 27.58 -9.01 17.05
CA THR A 179 27.72 -10.29 16.32
C THR A 179 27.86 -10.08 14.81
N GLU A 180 28.84 -10.75 14.20
CA GLU A 180 29.11 -10.78 12.74
C GLU A 180 28.13 -11.72 12.00
N ASN A 181 26.82 -11.49 12.14
CA ASN A 181 25.80 -12.37 11.59
C ASN A 181 25.30 -11.98 10.20
N ASN A 182 25.72 -10.83 9.66
CA ASN A 182 25.35 -10.40 8.32
C ASN A 182 26.29 -11.07 7.30
N VAL A 183 25.72 -11.96 6.48
CA VAL A 183 26.45 -12.71 5.46
C VAL A 183 26.33 -11.98 4.13
N GLN A 184 27.46 -11.60 3.54
CA GLN A 184 27.54 -11.06 2.20
C GLN A 184 28.20 -12.09 1.29
N LEU A 185 27.51 -12.47 0.22
CA LEU A 185 27.99 -13.38 -0.81
C LEU A 185 28.16 -12.64 -2.12
N LEU A 186 29.31 -12.83 -2.77
CA LEU A 186 29.59 -12.37 -4.13
C LEU A 186 29.91 -13.58 -5.01
N HIS A 187 29.22 -13.68 -6.14
CA HIS A 187 29.54 -14.68 -7.17
C HIS A 187 30.51 -14.07 -8.19
N LYS A 188 31.76 -14.54 -8.21
CA LYS A 188 32.83 -13.97 -9.03
C LYS A 188 32.51 -13.90 -10.53
N PRO A 189 32.01 -14.96 -11.18
CA PRO A 189 31.85 -14.92 -12.63
C PRO A 189 30.65 -14.07 -13.09
N THR A 190 29.63 -13.87 -12.25
CA THR A 190 28.48 -13.01 -12.60
C THR A 190 28.52 -11.62 -11.97
N GLY A 191 29.39 -11.39 -10.98
CA GLY A 191 29.47 -10.13 -10.23
C GLY A 191 28.27 -9.86 -9.32
N ILE A 192 27.35 -10.81 -9.13
CA ILE A 192 26.14 -10.62 -8.33
C ILE A 192 26.48 -10.65 -6.84
N ARG A 193 26.02 -9.64 -6.10
CA ARG A 193 26.16 -9.54 -4.64
C ARG A 193 24.82 -9.68 -3.92
N VAL A 194 24.81 -10.44 -2.83
CA VAL A 194 23.66 -10.64 -1.95
C VAL A 194 24.10 -10.46 -0.50
N ALA A 195 23.30 -9.75 0.29
CA ALA A 195 23.46 -9.65 1.74
C ALA A 195 22.24 -10.26 2.43
N CYS A 196 22.45 -11.01 3.51
CA CYS A 196 21.39 -11.65 4.29
C CYS A 196 21.64 -11.49 5.80
N GLN A 197 20.64 -10.99 6.51
CA GLN A 197 20.63 -10.83 7.97
C GLN A 197 19.21 -11.09 8.51
N GLU A 198 18.70 -12.29 8.31
CA GLU A 198 17.31 -12.64 8.65
C GLU A 198 17.20 -13.28 10.04
N THR A 199 18.18 -14.08 10.43
CA THR A 199 18.20 -14.78 11.73
C THR A 199 19.40 -14.38 12.58
N ARG A 200 19.34 -14.72 13.87
CA ARG A 200 20.47 -14.58 14.81
C ARG A 200 21.58 -15.61 14.60
N SER A 201 21.43 -16.56 13.67
CA SER A 201 22.39 -17.64 13.47
C SER A 201 23.08 -17.53 12.11
N LEU A 202 24.41 -17.58 12.13
CA LEU A 202 25.25 -17.42 10.93
C LEU A 202 24.97 -18.52 9.90
N ASN A 203 24.82 -19.78 10.34
CA ASN A 203 24.62 -20.91 9.43
C ASN A 203 23.29 -20.84 8.68
N GLN A 204 22.21 -20.40 9.34
CA GLN A 204 20.92 -20.19 8.66
C GLN A 204 21.02 -19.04 7.66
N ASN A 205 21.68 -17.94 8.04
CA ASN A 205 21.89 -16.80 7.13
C ASN A 205 22.76 -17.18 5.93
N ARG A 206 23.78 -18.04 6.09
CA ARG A 206 24.57 -18.60 4.97
C ARG A 206 23.69 -19.40 4.00
N ALA A 207 22.87 -20.31 4.52
CA ALA A 207 21.98 -21.13 3.69
C ALA A 207 20.95 -20.27 2.93
N LEU A 208 20.41 -19.23 3.58
CA LEU A 208 19.48 -18.29 2.98
C LEU A 208 20.16 -17.41 1.92
N ALA A 209 21.35 -16.88 2.22
CA ALA A 209 22.13 -16.09 1.27
C ALA A 209 22.44 -16.89 0.00
N ARG A 210 22.79 -18.18 0.11
CA ARG A 210 23.01 -19.08 -1.04
C ARG A 210 21.74 -19.27 -1.88
N LYS A 211 20.60 -19.47 -1.24
CA LYS A 211 19.29 -19.56 -1.94
C LYS A 211 18.97 -18.28 -2.70
N TRP A 212 19.13 -17.12 -2.06
CA TRP A 212 18.88 -15.82 -2.70
C TRP A 212 19.85 -15.54 -3.85
N LEU A 213 21.11 -15.93 -3.71
CA LEU A 213 22.10 -15.81 -4.78
C LEU A 213 21.72 -16.67 -5.98
N LEU A 214 21.25 -17.90 -5.75
CA LEU A 214 20.75 -18.80 -6.79
C LEU A 214 19.52 -18.22 -7.50
N ASP A 215 18.57 -17.67 -6.76
CA ASP A 215 17.37 -17.05 -7.33
C ASP A 215 17.72 -15.81 -8.18
N LYS A 216 18.63 -14.96 -7.70
CA LYS A 216 19.11 -13.81 -8.48
C LYS A 216 19.91 -14.23 -9.70
N ALA A 217 20.81 -15.19 -9.57
CA ALA A 217 21.57 -15.73 -10.70
C ALA A 217 20.64 -16.34 -11.76
N ARG A 218 19.59 -17.05 -11.33
CA ARG A 218 18.56 -17.60 -12.22
C ARG A 218 17.82 -16.52 -12.99
N LEU A 219 17.45 -15.41 -12.34
CA LEU A 219 16.79 -14.29 -13.02
C LEU A 219 17.74 -13.57 -13.99
N PHE A 220 19.02 -13.45 -13.64
CA PHE A 220 20.00 -12.77 -14.47
C PHE A 220 20.41 -13.57 -15.72
N LEU A 221 20.49 -14.90 -15.61
CA LEU A 221 20.82 -15.79 -16.74
C LEU A 221 19.59 -16.22 -17.57
N ALA A 222 18.38 -15.87 -17.14
CA ALA A 222 17.17 -16.11 -17.93
C ALA A 222 17.02 -15.00 -18.98
N PRO A 223 17.11 -15.30 -20.29
CA PRO A 223 16.82 -14.34 -21.36
C PRO A 223 15.33 -13.99 -21.43
#